data_AF-A0A447TTY9-F1
#
_entry.id   AF-A0A447TTY9-F1
#
_cell.length_a   1.000
_cell.length_b   1.000
_cell.length_c   1.000
_cell.angle_alpha   90.00
_cell.angle_beta   90.00
_cell.angle_gamma   90.00
#
_symmetry.space_group_name_H-M   'P 1'
#
loop_
_entity.id
_entity.type
_entity.pdbx_description
1 polymer ?
#
loop_
_entity_poly.entity_id
_entity_poly.type
_entity_poly.pdbx_seq_one_letter_code
_entity_poly.pdbx_strand_id
1 'polypeptide(L)'
;MLFLFAAVAAVPLAARLGIGAVLGYLLAGIAIGPWGLGFISDVDEILHFSELGVVFLMFIIGLELNPSRLWQLRRSIFGVGAAQVLLSAAVLAGLLMLADFLWQAAVVGGIGLADVFDGDGATTDAREKA
;
A
#
# COMPACT_ATOMS: atom_id res chain seq x y z
N MET A 1 4.99 2.09 31.77
CA MET A 1 3.82 2.96 32.00
C MET A 1 3.99 4.36 31.40
N LEU A 2 5.03 5.14 31.74
CA LEU A 2 5.32 6.41 31.05
C LEU A 2 5.50 6.23 29.53
N PHE A 3 6.07 5.07 29.15
CA PHE A 3 6.37 4.70 27.78
C PHE A 3 5.12 4.44 26.91
N LEU A 4 4.16 3.68 27.45
CA LEU A 4 2.85 3.49 26.81
C LEU A 4 2.10 4.83 26.70
N PHE A 5 2.21 5.69 27.71
CA PHE A 5 1.50 6.97 27.73
C PHE A 5 2.04 7.96 26.69
N ALA A 6 3.36 8.04 26.53
CA ALA A 6 4.00 8.86 25.50
C ALA A 6 3.68 8.37 24.06
N ALA A 7 3.74 7.05 23.84
CA ALA A 7 3.38 6.44 22.55
C ALA A 7 1.91 6.69 22.20
N VAL A 8 0.99 6.45 23.14
CA VAL A 8 -0.45 6.65 22.95
C VAL A 8 -0.83 8.12 22.74
N ALA A 9 -0.05 9.07 23.28
CA ALA A 9 -0.29 10.50 23.05
C ALA A 9 0.27 11.02 21.71
N ALA A 10 1.41 10.48 21.26
CA ALA A 10 2.07 10.92 20.02
C ALA A 10 1.35 10.44 18.74
N VAL A 11 0.84 9.19 18.72
CA VAL A 11 0.13 8.60 17.56
C VAL A 11 -1.08 9.45 17.10
N PRO A 12 -2.05 9.80 17.96
CA PRO A 12 -3.25 10.52 17.53
C PRO A 12 -2.99 11.98 17.18
N LEU A 13 -1.91 12.58 17.70
CA LEU A 13 -1.52 13.95 17.37
C LEU A 13 -0.99 14.04 15.92
N ALA A 14 -0.24 13.04 15.47
CA ALA A 14 0.23 12.92 14.09
C ALA A 14 -0.92 12.56 13.11
N ALA A 15 -1.85 11.70 13.53
CA ALA A 15 -3.00 11.30 12.72
C ALA A 15 -4.00 12.45 12.43
N ARG A 16 -4.00 13.52 13.24
CA ARG A 16 -4.89 14.68 13.06
C ARG A 16 -4.53 15.62 11.92
N LEU A 17 -3.41 15.42 11.24
CA LEU A 17 -2.93 16.30 10.16
C LEU A 17 -3.66 16.10 8.80
N GLY A 18 -4.69 15.25 8.73
CA GLY A 18 -5.57 15.17 7.55
C GLY A 18 -4.95 14.49 6.32
N ILE A 19 -3.85 13.77 6.52
CA ILE A 19 -3.20 12.95 5.50
C ILE A 19 -3.98 11.63 5.39
N GLY A 20 -4.17 11.09 4.17
CA GLY A 20 -4.93 9.86 3.94
C GLY A 20 -4.58 8.75 4.95
N ALA A 21 -5.60 8.02 5.44
CA ALA A 21 -5.49 7.20 6.65
C ALA A 21 -4.25 6.29 6.68
N VAL A 22 -3.93 5.63 5.56
CA VAL A 22 -2.74 4.77 5.41
C VAL A 22 -1.44 5.54 5.59
N LEU A 23 -1.32 6.70 4.95
CA LEU A 23 -0.14 7.56 5.04
C LEU A 23 0.01 8.14 6.46
N GLY A 24 -1.11 8.43 7.14
CA GLY A 24 -1.14 8.84 8.54
C GLY A 24 -0.61 7.77 9.50
N TYR A 25 -1.02 6.51 9.33
CA TYR A 25 -0.48 5.39 10.10
C TYR A 25 1.01 5.16 9.84
N LEU A 26 1.46 5.28 8.58
CA LEU A 26 2.88 5.14 8.22
C LEU A 26 3.74 6.23 8.87
N LEU A 27 3.31 7.49 8.81
CA LEU A 27 4.03 8.61 9.43
C LEU A 27 4.09 8.50 10.95
N ALA A 28 2.99 8.08 11.59
CA ALA A 28 2.98 7.83 13.03
C ALA A 28 3.95 6.69 13.40
N GLY A 29 4.00 5.61 12.60
CA GLY A 29 4.95 4.51 12.77
C GLY A 29 6.41 4.96 12.64
N ILE A 30 6.73 5.79 11.65
CA ILE A 30 8.08 6.36 11.48
C ILE A 30 8.45 7.28 12.66
N ALA A 31 7.52 8.13 13.10
CA ALA A 31 7.75 9.06 14.21
C ALA A 31 7.99 8.35 15.55
N ILE A 32 7.37 7.18 15.77
CA ILE A 32 7.48 6.45 17.04
C ILE A 32 8.54 5.34 16.97
N GLY A 33 8.85 4.86 15.77
CA GLY A 33 9.84 3.85 15.50
C GLY A 33 11.28 4.29 15.82
N PRO A 34 12.27 3.42 15.56
CA PRO A 34 13.68 3.65 15.89
C PRO A 34 14.26 4.92 15.27
N TRP A 35 13.76 5.32 14.10
CA TRP A 35 14.18 6.52 13.36
C TRP A 35 13.56 7.83 13.84
N GLY A 36 12.52 7.77 14.69
CA GLY A 36 11.87 8.94 15.26
C GLY A 36 12.24 9.13 16.73
N LEU A 37 11.33 8.76 17.63
CA LEU A 37 11.52 8.90 19.08
C LEU A 37 12.35 7.77 19.70
N GLY A 38 12.66 6.69 18.96
CA GLY A 38 13.49 5.60 19.46
C GLY A 38 12.81 4.75 20.54
N PHE A 39 11.48 4.82 20.65
CA PHE A 39 10.72 4.08 21.66
C PHE A 39 10.62 2.58 21.33
N ILE A 40 10.99 2.16 20.13
CA ILE A 40 10.81 0.78 19.68
C ILE A 40 12.18 0.28 19.20
N SER A 41 12.79 -0.59 20.01
CA SER A 41 14.14 -1.12 19.78
C SER A 41 14.13 -2.50 19.13
N ASP A 42 13.10 -3.31 19.42
CA ASP A 42 12.96 -4.68 18.91
C ASP A 42 12.15 -4.70 17.61
N VAL A 43 12.81 -4.27 16.53
CA VAL A 43 12.23 -4.29 15.17
C VAL A 43 11.92 -5.73 14.73
N ASP A 44 12.76 -6.69 15.11
CA ASP A 44 12.58 -8.11 14.78
C ASP A 44 11.29 -8.71 15.34
N GLU A 45 10.90 -8.37 16.57
CA GLU A 45 9.66 -8.88 17.18
C GLU A 45 8.42 -8.28 16.50
N ILE A 46 8.49 -6.99 16.13
CA ILE A 46 7.41 -6.30 15.41
C ILE A 46 7.26 -6.81 13.97
N LEU A 47 8.38 -7.12 13.29
CA LEU A 47 8.35 -7.71 11.95
C LEU A 47 7.65 -9.07 11.98
N HIS A 48 8.03 -9.97 12.89
CA HIS A 48 7.38 -11.28 13.02
C HIS A 48 5.88 -11.15 13.32
N PHE A 49 5.49 -10.21 14.18
CA PHE A 49 4.08 -9.96 14.45
C PHE A 49 3.33 -9.37 13.24
N SER A 50 3.98 -8.49 12.47
CA SER A 50 3.42 -7.87 11.27
C SER A 50 3.20 -8.88 10.14
N GLU A 51 4.10 -9.86 10.00
CA GLU A 51 3.93 -10.98 9.06
C GLU A 51 2.64 -11.75 9.34
N LEU A 52 2.36 -12.07 10.62
CA LEU A 52 1.09 -12.70 11.01
C LEU A 52 -0.12 -11.80 10.71
N GLY A 53 -0.01 -10.50 10.97
CA GLY A 53 -1.06 -9.52 10.68
C GLY A 53 -1.42 -9.45 9.19
N VAL A 54 -0.41 -9.41 8.31
CA VAL A 54 -0.61 -9.40 6.84
C VAL A 54 -1.24 -10.71 6.38
N VAL A 55 -0.82 -11.86 6.93
CA VAL A 55 -1.42 -13.16 6.62
C VAL A 55 -2.90 -13.20 7.01
N PHE A 56 -3.27 -12.70 8.20
CA PHE A 56 -4.68 -12.61 8.60
C PHE A 56 -5.48 -11.66 7.72
N LEU A 57 -4.92 -10.52 7.32
CA LEU A 57 -5.59 -9.59 6.41
C LEU A 57 -5.82 -10.23 5.03
N MET A 58 -4.79 -10.86 4.45
CA MET A 58 -4.91 -11.58 3.18
C MET A 58 -5.91 -12.74 3.27
N PHE A 59 -6.00 -13.41 4.43
CA PHE A 59 -6.98 -14.45 4.69
C PHE A 59 -8.41 -13.89 4.71
N ILE A 60 -8.65 -12.80 5.45
CA ILE A 60 -9.96 -12.14 5.50
C ILE A 60 -10.36 -11.65 4.11
N ILE A 61 -9.45 -11.00 3.37
CA ILE A 61 -9.66 -10.60 1.97
C ILE A 61 -10.06 -11.82 1.13
N GLY A 62 -9.39 -12.96 1.32
CA GLY A 62 -9.72 -14.22 0.66
C GLY A 62 -11.11 -14.77 1.01
N LEU A 63 -11.56 -14.61 2.25
CA LEU A 63 -12.91 -15.02 2.70
C LEU A 63 -14.02 -14.06 2.24
N GLU A 64 -13.71 -12.78 2.12
CA GLU A 64 -14.65 -11.73 1.67
C GLU A 64 -14.80 -11.74 0.14
N LEU A 65 -13.79 -12.24 -0.57
CA LEU A 65 -13.83 -12.45 -2.02
C LEU A 65 -14.83 -13.55 -2.39
N ASN A 66 -15.95 -13.16 -2.99
CA ASN A 66 -16.88 -14.09 -3.59
C ASN A 66 -16.32 -14.62 -4.93
N PRO A 67 -16.03 -15.93 -5.06
CA PRO A 67 -15.43 -16.49 -6.28
C PRO A 67 -16.30 -16.31 -7.53
N SER A 68 -17.63 -16.29 -7.37
CA SER A 68 -18.56 -16.06 -8.47
C SER A 68 -18.48 -14.63 -9.02
N ARG A 69 -18.36 -13.62 -8.12
CA ARG A 69 -18.14 -12.24 -8.54
C ARG A 69 -16.78 -12.08 -9.20
N LEU A 70 -15.73 -12.68 -8.64
CA LEU A 70 -14.39 -12.62 -9.23
C LEU A 70 -14.37 -13.17 -10.67
N TRP A 71 -15.12 -14.24 -10.94
CA TRP A 71 -15.21 -14.83 -12.28
C TRP A 71 -15.93 -13.94 -13.29
N GLN A 72 -16.87 -13.10 -12.85
CA GLN A 72 -17.51 -12.10 -13.71
C GLN A 72 -16.57 -10.93 -13.97
N LEU A 73 -15.82 -10.49 -12.96
CA LEU A 73 -14.85 -9.40 -13.07
C LEU A 73 -13.55 -9.81 -13.79
N ARG A 74 -13.23 -11.11 -13.93
CA ARG A 74 -11.97 -11.58 -14.54
C ARG A 74 -11.67 -10.92 -15.88
N ARG A 75 -12.69 -10.71 -16.73
CA ARG A 75 -12.47 -10.14 -18.07
C ARG A 75 -12.17 -8.64 -18.03
N SER A 76 -12.68 -7.94 -17.01
CA SER A 76 -12.33 -6.55 -16.73
C SER A 76 -10.94 -6.45 -16.09
N ILE A 77 -10.66 -7.27 -15.07
CA ILE A 77 -9.38 -7.30 -14.35
C ILE A 77 -8.22 -7.67 -15.28
N PHE A 78 -8.34 -8.79 -16.00
CA PHE A 78 -7.29 -9.26 -16.92
C PHE A 78 -7.28 -8.52 -18.26
N GLY A 79 -8.37 -7.83 -18.63
CA GLY A 79 -8.43 -7.07 -19.87
C GLY A 79 -7.93 -5.64 -19.68
N VAL A 80 -8.72 -4.83 -18.97
CA VAL A 80 -8.49 -3.40 -18.80
C VAL A 80 -7.46 -3.14 -17.71
N GLY A 81 -7.60 -3.79 -16.55
CA GLY A 81 -6.67 -3.62 -15.42
C GLY A 81 -5.23 -4.02 -15.80
N ALA A 82 -5.05 -5.22 -16.35
CA ALA A 82 -3.73 -5.66 -16.79
C ALA A 82 -3.12 -4.78 -17.89
N ALA A 83 -3.93 -4.30 -18.84
CA ALA A 83 -3.44 -3.38 -19.87
C ALA A 83 -3.02 -2.03 -19.28
N GLN A 84 -3.78 -1.50 -18.33
CA GLN A 84 -3.45 -0.26 -17.62
C GLN A 84 -2.15 -0.42 -16.81
N VAL A 85 -2.03 -1.49 -16.04
CA VAL A 85 -0.81 -1.77 -15.24
C VAL A 85 0.40 -1.91 -16.15
N LEU A 86 0.31 -2.65 -17.26
CA LEU A 86 1.41 -2.79 -18.22
C LEU A 86 1.80 -1.45 -18.86
N LEU A 87 0.81 -0.63 -19.22
CA LEU A 87 1.06 0.70 -19.80
C LEU A 87 1.77 1.61 -18.78
N SER A 88 1.23 1.70 -17.56
CA SER A 88 1.82 2.49 -16.48
C SER A 88 3.22 1.99 -16.12
N ALA A 89 3.43 0.68 -16.03
CA ALA A 89 4.73 0.09 -15.76
C ALA A 89 5.75 0.40 -16.86
N ALA A 90 5.34 0.34 -18.13
CA ALA A 90 6.20 0.67 -19.26
C ALA A 90 6.59 2.15 -19.27
N VAL A 91 5.64 3.06 -19.00
CA VAL A 91 5.89 4.51 -18.91
C VAL A 91 6.85 4.81 -17.76
N LEU A 92 6.58 4.27 -16.56
CA LEU A 92 7.41 4.50 -15.38
C LEU A 92 8.81 3.89 -15.54
N ALA A 93 8.92 2.66 -16.06
CA ALA A 93 10.20 2.03 -16.36
C ALA A 93 11.00 2.83 -17.41
N GLY A 94 10.35 3.35 -18.45
CA GLY A 94 10.98 4.22 -19.44
C GLY A 94 11.52 5.52 -18.83
N LEU A 95 10.75 6.16 -17.94
CA LEU A 95 11.20 7.34 -17.20
C LEU A 95 12.39 7.04 -16.28
N LEU A 96 12.37 5.89 -15.59
CA LEU A 96 13.48 5.44 -14.74
C LEU A 96 14.75 5.14 -15.55
N MET A 97 14.63 4.57 -16.75
CA MET A 97 15.76 4.35 -17.66
C MET A 97 16.37 5.68 -18.15
N LEU A 98 15.55 6.70 -18.39
CA LEU A 98 16.03 8.04 -18.75
C LEU A 98 16.74 8.75 -17.58
N ALA A 99 16.47 8.33 -16.34
CA ALA A 99 17.12 8.82 -15.13
C ALA A 99 18.41 8.05 -14.76
N ASP A 100 19.00 7.29 -15.70
CA ASP A 100 20.25 6.53 -15.55
C ASP A 100 20.22 5.40 -14.49
N PHE A 101 19.02 4.91 -14.15
CA PHE A 101 18.89 3.74 -13.28
C PHE A 101 19.22 2.43 -14.02
N LEU A 102 19.77 1.46 -13.28
CA LEU A 102 20.00 0.10 -13.75
C LEU A 102 18.68 -0.49 -14.30
N TRP A 103 18.73 -1.20 -15.43
CA TRP A 103 17.53 -1.71 -16.08
C TRP A 103 16.68 -2.62 -15.17
N GLN A 104 17.30 -3.38 -14.26
CA GLN A 104 16.56 -4.18 -13.28
C GLN A 104 15.79 -3.29 -12.29
N ALA A 105 16.41 -2.23 -11.79
CA ALA A 105 15.77 -1.29 -10.86
C ALA A 105 14.64 -0.51 -11.55
N ALA A 106 14.84 -0.13 -12.81
CA ALA A 106 13.82 0.56 -13.60
C ALA A 106 12.58 -0.31 -13.84
N VAL A 107 12.75 -1.59 -14.18
CA VAL A 107 11.61 -2.51 -14.39
C VAL A 107 10.92 -2.83 -13.07
N VAL A 108 11.66 -3.17 -12.01
CA VAL A 108 11.07 -3.48 -10.70
C VAL A 108 10.35 -2.27 -10.11
N GLY A 109 10.98 -1.09 -10.17
CA GLY A 109 10.37 0.16 -9.72
C GLY A 109 9.15 0.55 -10.55
N GLY A 110 9.21 0.38 -11.88
CA GLY A 110 8.10 0.67 -12.78
C GLY A 110 6.88 -0.20 -12.50
N ILE A 111 7.07 -1.51 -12.29
CA ILE A 111 5.98 -2.43 -11.94
C ILE A 111 5.42 -2.12 -10.55
N GLY A 112 6.28 -1.96 -9.53
CA GLY A 112 5.84 -1.72 -8.16
C GLY A 112 5.05 -0.41 -8.00
N LEU A 113 5.45 0.64 -8.71
CA LEU A 113 4.72 1.90 -8.71
C LEU A 113 3.44 1.83 -9.53
N ALA A 114 3.41 1.08 -10.64
CA ALA A 114 2.22 0.94 -11.48
C ALA A 114 1.01 0.34 -10.73
N ASP A 115 1.24 -0.62 -9.82
CA ASP A 115 0.18 -1.26 -9.03
C ASP A 115 -0.56 -0.26 -8.11
N VAL A 116 0.16 0.76 -7.61
CA VAL A 116 -0.43 1.83 -6.80
C VAL A 116 -1.45 2.66 -7.61
N PHE A 117 -1.29 2.76 -8.93
CA PHE A 117 -2.17 3.54 -9.79
C PHE A 117 -3.43 2.79 -10.23
N ASP A 118 -3.54 1.48 -9.98
CA ASP A 118 -4.73 0.68 -10.36
C ASP A 118 -5.98 1.05 -9.53
N GLY A 119 -5.80 1.71 -8.38
CA GLY A 119 -6.85 2.00 -7.41
C GLY A 119 -7.90 3.04 -7.78
N ASP A 120 -7.76 3.82 -8.86
CA ASP A 120 -8.64 4.96 -9.15
C ASP A 120 -9.78 4.66 -10.15
N GLY A 121 -9.77 3.49 -10.80
CA GLY A 121 -10.77 3.14 -11.82
C GLY A 121 -12.17 2.83 -11.27
N ALA A 122 -12.29 2.44 -10.01
CA ALA A 122 -13.55 2.00 -9.41
C ALA A 122 -14.50 3.15 -9.02
N THR A 123 -14.01 4.39 -8.92
CA THR A 123 -14.80 5.56 -8.49
C THR A 123 -15.58 6.20 -9.63
N THR A 124 -15.16 5.98 -10.89
CA THR A 124 -15.81 6.55 -12.07
C THR A 124 -17.06 5.77 -12.48
N ASP A 125 -17.05 4.44 -12.37
CA ASP A 125 -18.18 3.57 -12.80
C ASP A 125 -19.39 3.65 -11.85
N ALA A 126 -19.17 3.97 -10.56
CA ALA A 126 -20.25 4.14 -9.59
C ALA A 126 -21.05 5.44 -9.78
N ARG A 127 -20.49 6.44 -10.48
CA ARG A 127 -21.17 7.71 -10.77
C ARG A 127 -22.06 7.65 -12.00
N GLU A 128 -21.85 6.70 -12.91
CA GLU A 128 -22.69 6.55 -14.11
C GLU A 128 -24.03 5.84 -13.81
N LYS A 129 -24.14 5.17 -12.65
CA LYS A 129 -25.33 4.41 -12.25
C LYS A 129 -26.15 5.02 -11.10
N ALA A 130 -25.82 6.22 -10.63
CA ALA A 130 -26.56 6.95 -9.60
C ALA A 130 -27.25 8.19 -10.20
#